data_AF-A0A964XDY6-F1
#
_entry.id   AF-A0A964XDY6-F1
#
_cell.length_a   1.000
_cell.length_b   1.000
_cell.length_c   1.000
_cell.angle_alpha   90.00
_cell.angle_beta   90.00
_cell.angle_gamma   90.00
#
_symmetry.space_group_name_H-M   'P 1'
#
loop_
_entity.id
_entity.type
_entity.pdbx_description
1 polymer ?
#
loop_
_entity_poly.entity_id
_entity_poly.type
_entity_poly.pdbx_seq_one_letter_code
_entity_poly.pdbx_strand_id
1 'polypeptide(L)'
;MKNSALAAALAIGLAACGGGGGGDRAALIESCEADGSMDAESCECMADAAKDNLSSELYGVLVDSVKSGGDPEDAMNNLTPGQQEEFMGFAMTAATSCGMM
;
A
#
# COMPACT_ATOMS: atom_id res chain seq x y z
N MET A 1 -4.65 -9.08 -47.46
CA MET A 1 -3.79 -10.17 -46.92
C MET A 1 -3.05 -9.57 -45.72
N LYS A 2 -3.52 -9.86 -44.49
CA LYS A 2 -2.87 -10.74 -43.51
C LYS A 2 -1.50 -10.18 -43.08
N ASN A 3 -1.38 -9.49 -41.95
CA ASN A 3 -1.47 -9.93 -40.55
C ASN A 3 -0.06 -9.82 -39.95
N SER A 4 -0.02 -9.28 -38.72
CA SER A 4 0.99 -9.58 -37.71
C SER A 4 2.37 -8.96 -37.87
N ALA A 5 2.62 -7.93 -37.06
CA ALA A 5 3.54 -8.08 -35.94
C ALA A 5 3.28 -6.95 -34.94
N LEU A 6 2.37 -7.22 -34.00
CA LEU A 6 2.46 -6.68 -32.65
C LEU A 6 3.84 -7.10 -32.12
N ALA A 7 4.82 -6.21 -32.16
CA ALA A 7 5.96 -6.32 -31.26
C ALA A 7 5.51 -5.64 -29.97
N ALA A 8 4.89 -6.44 -29.11
CA ALA A 8 4.58 -6.08 -27.74
C ALA A 8 5.87 -5.58 -27.08
N ALA A 9 5.92 -4.28 -26.83
CA ALA A 9 6.85 -3.70 -25.89
C ALA A 9 6.46 -4.23 -24.51
N LEU A 10 7.02 -5.39 -24.14
CA LEU A 10 7.14 -5.84 -22.76
C LEU A 10 8.13 -4.90 -22.05
N ALA A 11 7.67 -3.67 -21.84
CA ALA A 11 8.21 -2.73 -20.87
C ALA A 11 7.34 -2.82 -19.62
N ILE A 12 7.29 -4.00 -18.99
CA ILE A 12 7.02 -4.07 -17.55
C ILE A 12 8.40 -4.22 -16.93
N GLY A 13 9.15 -3.13 -17.03
CA GLY A 13 10.25 -2.92 -16.12
C GLY A 13 9.67 -3.00 -14.72
N LEU A 14 10.39 -3.70 -13.85
CA LEU A 14 10.27 -3.58 -12.43
C LEU A 14 10.41 -2.10 -12.06
N ALA A 15 9.32 -1.35 -12.01
CA ALA A 15 9.20 -0.26 -11.07
C ALA A 15 9.21 -0.97 -9.70
N ALA A 16 10.33 -1.15 -9.01
CA ALA A 16 11.09 -0.07 -8.43
C ALA A 16 10.13 1.04 -8.01
N CYS A 17 9.45 0.80 -6.88
CA CYS A 17 8.93 1.81 -5.95
C CYS A 17 9.78 3.07 -6.00
N GLY A 18 9.41 4.03 -6.83
CA GLY A 18 10.40 4.99 -7.29
C GLY A 18 9.81 6.14 -8.07
N GLY A 19 8.89 6.88 -7.42
CA GLY A 19 8.81 8.31 -7.64
C GLY A 19 7.51 8.83 -8.24
N GLY A 20 6.86 9.71 -7.48
CA GLY A 20 6.09 10.81 -8.04
C GLY A 20 4.72 11.02 -7.44
N GLY A 21 4.64 11.57 -6.21
CA GLY A 21 3.62 12.52 -5.73
C GLY A 21 2.13 12.13 -5.68
N GLY A 22 1.70 11.09 -6.40
CA GLY A 22 0.42 10.40 -6.32
C GLY A 22 0.60 8.89 -6.14
N GLY A 23 1.84 8.44 -5.91
CA GLY A 23 2.23 7.03 -5.82
C GLY A 23 2.15 6.40 -4.44
N ASP A 24 1.83 7.15 -3.38
CA ASP A 24 1.80 6.61 -2.01
C ASP A 24 0.56 5.74 -1.79
N ARG A 25 -0.62 6.28 -2.12
CA ARG A 25 -1.87 5.51 -2.16
C ARG A 25 -1.77 4.34 -3.13
N ALA A 26 -1.22 4.58 -4.32
CA ALA A 26 -1.05 3.54 -5.34
C ALA A 26 -0.11 2.42 -4.87
N ALA A 27 1.00 2.75 -4.19
CA ALA A 27 1.93 1.76 -3.65
C ALA A 27 1.28 0.89 -2.57
N LEU A 28 0.41 1.46 -1.74
CA LEU A 28 -0.37 0.68 -0.76
C LEU A 28 -1.34 -0.27 -1.45
N ILE A 29 -2.05 0.19 -2.48
CA ILE A 29 -3.00 -0.63 -3.25
C ILE A 29 -2.25 -1.76 -3.97
N GLU A 30 -1.19 -1.43 -4.72
CA GLU A 30 -0.39 -2.43 -5.44
C GLU A 30 0.22 -3.46 -4.47
N SER A 31 0.72 -3.02 -3.31
CA SER A 31 1.26 -3.95 -2.30
C SER A 31 0.17 -4.87 -1.73
N CYS A 32 -1.03 -4.34 -1.51
CA CYS A 32 -2.17 -5.12 -1.00
C CYS A 32 -2.70 -6.11 -2.06
N GLU A 33 -2.83 -5.68 -3.31
CA GLU A 33 -3.22 -6.54 -4.42
C GLU A 33 -2.16 -7.62 -4.71
N ALA A 34 -0.88 -7.29 -4.56
CA ALA A 34 0.23 -8.23 -4.74
C ALA A 34 0.28 -9.31 -3.65
N ASP A 35 -0.12 -8.97 -2.41
CA ASP A 35 -0.26 -9.95 -1.32
C ASP A 35 -1.42 -10.93 -1.58
N GLY A 36 -2.43 -10.50 -2.34
CA GLY A 36 -3.55 -11.33 -2.78
C GLY A 36 -4.49 -11.75 -1.65
N SER A 37 -4.36 -11.11 -0.49
CA SER A 37 -5.19 -11.35 0.70
C SER A 37 -6.52 -10.59 0.69
N MET A 38 -6.66 -9.58 -0.19
CA MET A 38 -7.87 -8.77 -0.32
C MET A 38 -8.18 -8.44 -1.80
N ASP A 39 -9.45 -8.18 -2.08
CA ASP A 39 -9.89 -7.69 -3.38
C ASP A 39 -9.46 -6.22 -3.59
N ALA A 40 -9.35 -5.80 -4.85
CA ALA A 40 -8.93 -4.44 -5.24
C ALA A 40 -9.72 -3.34 -4.50
N GLU A 41 -11.04 -3.50 -4.36
CA GLU A 41 -11.90 -2.53 -3.66
C GLU A 41 -11.56 -2.41 -2.16
N SER A 42 -11.24 -3.53 -1.51
CA SER A 42 -10.78 -3.55 -0.11
C SER A 42 -9.38 -2.95 0.03
N CYS A 43 -8.48 -3.19 -0.92
CA CYS A 43 -7.16 -2.57 -0.97
C CYS A 43 -7.23 -1.04 -1.15
N GLU A 44 -8.11 -0.57 -2.04
CA GLU A 44 -8.40 0.85 -2.20
C GLU A 44 -8.94 1.47 -0.91
N CYS A 45 -9.91 0.80 -0.27
CA CYS A 45 -10.46 1.25 1.00
C CYS A 45 -9.40 1.32 2.10
N MET A 46 -8.49 0.34 2.21
CA MET A 46 -7.41 0.37 3.19
C MET A 46 -6.44 1.53 2.95
N ALA A 47 -6.09 1.78 1.69
CA ALA A 47 -5.18 2.88 1.33
C ALA A 47 -5.79 4.26 1.62
N ASP A 48 -7.10 4.41 1.42
CA ASP A 48 -7.84 5.63 1.78
C ASP A 48 -7.99 5.77 3.30
N ALA A 49 -8.38 4.70 3.99
CA ALA A 49 -8.49 4.68 5.44
C ALA A 49 -7.16 5.01 6.12
N ALA A 50 -6.03 4.53 5.57
CA ALA A 50 -4.70 4.84 6.07
C ALA A 50 -4.41 6.34 5.94
N LYS A 51 -4.74 6.93 4.80
CA LYS A 51 -4.53 8.36 4.55
C LYS A 51 -5.42 9.25 5.44
N ASP A 52 -6.64 8.81 5.72
CA ASP A 52 -7.63 9.60 6.44
C ASP A 52 -7.53 9.46 7.97
N ASN A 53 -7.05 8.31 8.47
CA ASN A 53 -6.99 8.02 9.91
C ASN A 53 -5.59 8.07 10.50
N LEU A 54 -4.54 7.91 9.68
CA LEU A 54 -3.17 8.05 10.15
C LEU A 54 -2.68 9.49 9.94
N SER A 55 -1.89 9.96 10.89
CA SER A 55 -1.06 11.14 10.76
C SER A 55 -0.10 10.98 9.57
N SER A 56 0.27 12.10 8.96
CA SER A 56 1.15 12.12 7.78
C SER A 56 2.49 11.41 8.01
N GLU A 57 2.98 11.42 9.25
CA GLU A 57 4.21 10.73 9.63
C GLU A 57 4.03 9.21 9.63
N LEU A 58 2.98 8.70 10.27
CA LEU A 58 2.64 7.28 10.29
C LEU A 58 2.28 6.74 8.91
N TYR A 59 1.50 7.52 8.15
CA TYR A 59 1.19 7.19 6.76
C TYR A 59 2.48 7.09 5.93
N GLY A 60 3.42 8.02 6.13
CA GLY A 60 4.73 7.97 5.49
C GLY A 60 5.51 6.71 5.84
N VAL A 61 5.54 6.30 7.11
CA VAL A 61 6.20 5.06 7.56
C VAL A 61 5.55 3.81 6.95
N LEU A 62 4.22 3.76 6.90
CA LEU A 62 3.49 2.65 6.27
C LEU A 62 3.76 2.56 4.77
N VAL A 63 3.80 3.70 4.08
CA VAL A 63 4.13 3.77 2.66
C VAL A 63 5.60 3.38 2.42
N ASP A 64 6.50 3.79 3.30
CA ASP A 64 7.91 3.43 3.19
C ASP A 64 8.15 1.94 3.44
N SER A 65 7.44 1.33 4.40
CA SER A 65 7.58 -0.10 4.69
C SER A 65 7.17 -0.97 3.50
N VAL A 66 6.03 -0.67 2.86
CA VAL A 66 5.59 -1.38 1.65
C VAL A 66 6.52 -1.12 0.46
N LYS A 67 7.08 0.10 0.34
CA LYS A 67 7.95 0.45 -0.79
C LYS A 67 9.34 -0.13 -0.67
N SER A 68 9.90 -0.11 0.53
CA SER A 68 11.23 -0.60 0.84
C SER A 68 11.25 -2.14 0.93
N GLY A 69 10.07 -2.79 0.99
CA GLY A 69 9.96 -4.21 1.33
C GLY A 69 10.61 -4.51 2.68
N GLY A 70 10.63 -3.51 3.56
CA GLY A 70 11.27 -3.57 4.86
C GLY A 70 10.47 -4.45 5.80
N ASP A 71 11.12 -4.96 6.84
CA ASP A 71 10.44 -5.78 7.81
C ASP A 71 9.37 -4.93 8.55
N PRO A 72 8.08 -5.28 8.48
CA PRO A 72 7.03 -4.53 9.18
C PRO A 72 7.28 -4.47 10.69
N GLU A 73 8.00 -5.43 11.28
CA GLU A 73 8.41 -5.37 12.68
C GLU A 73 9.39 -4.23 12.95
N ASP A 74 10.34 -3.96 12.06
CA ASP A 74 11.29 -2.85 12.20
C ASP A 74 10.61 -1.50 12.03
N ALA A 75 9.66 -1.38 11.10
CA ALA A 75 8.85 -0.18 10.95
C ALA A 75 8.04 0.11 12.24
N MET A 76 7.43 -0.93 12.82
CA MET A 76 6.60 -0.81 14.02
C MET A 76 7.42 -0.55 15.30
N ASN A 77 8.62 -1.12 15.42
CA ASN A 77 9.55 -0.87 16.53
C ASN A 77 10.10 0.56 16.55
N ASN A 78 10.16 1.22 15.38
CA ASN A 78 10.58 2.62 15.27
C ASN A 78 9.45 3.63 15.57
N LEU A 79 8.21 3.16 15.71
CA LEU A 79 7.08 4.02 16.09
C LEU A 79 7.06 4.27 17.60
N THR A 80 6.70 5.50 17.97
CA THR A 80 6.42 5.84 19.37
C THR A 80 5.18 5.10 19.90
N PRO A 81 5.00 4.95 21.22
CA PRO A 81 3.83 4.28 21.79
C PRO A 81 2.49 4.87 21.31
N GLY A 82 2.39 6.19 21.19
CA GLY A 82 1.18 6.84 20.69
C GLY A 82 0.93 6.54 19.20
N GLN A 83 1.98 6.40 18.40
CA GLN A 83 1.85 6.03 17.00
C GLN A 83 1.46 4.55 16.81
N GLN A 84 1.91 3.66 17.69
CA GLN A 84 1.46 2.27 17.70
C GLN A 84 -0.03 2.17 18.02
N GLU A 85 -0.53 2.95 18.99
CA GLU A 85 -1.96 3.03 19.29
C GLU A 85 -2.78 3.55 18.10
N GLU A 86 -2.30 4.58 17.42
CA GLU A 86 -2.93 5.14 16.22
C GLU A 86 -2.96 4.13 15.06
N PHE A 87 -1.84 3.43 14.81
CA PHE A 87 -1.77 2.37 13.81
C PHE A 87 -2.71 1.21 14.12
N MET A 88 -2.80 0.78 15.37
CA MET A 88 -3.69 -0.29 15.80
C MET A 88 -5.17 0.11 15.71
N GLY A 89 -5.49 1.35 16.07
CA GLY A 89 -6.82 1.94 15.92
C GLY A 89 -7.23 2.04 14.45
N PHE A 90 -6.31 2.46 13.59
CA PHE A 90 -6.47 2.42 12.14
C PHE A 90 -6.71 0.97 11.66
N ALA A 91 -5.88 0.01 12.05
CA ALA A 91 -6.01 -1.38 11.60
C ALA A 91 -7.37 -1.99 11.99
N MET A 92 -7.85 -1.74 13.21
CA MET A 92 -9.20 -2.15 13.63
C MET A 92 -10.30 -1.45 12.82
N THR A 93 -10.16 -0.15 12.61
CA THR A 93 -11.14 0.66 11.86
C THR A 93 -11.21 0.17 10.42
N ALA A 94 -10.06 0.05 9.76
CA ALA A 94 -9.93 -0.42 8.38
C ALA A 94 -10.45 -1.86 8.22
N ALA A 95 -10.15 -2.78 9.14
CA ALA A 95 -10.70 -4.13 9.10
C ALA A 95 -12.23 -4.14 9.16
N THR A 96 -12.81 -3.25 9.98
CA THR A 96 -14.27 -3.14 10.13
C THR A 96 -14.92 -2.37 8.98
N SER A 97 -14.27 -1.34 8.45
CA SER A 97 -14.83 -0.45 7.42
C SER A 97 -14.61 -0.95 6.00
N CYS A 98 -13.52 -1.68 5.75
CA CYS A 98 -13.14 -2.18 4.43
C CYS A 98 -13.52 -3.65 4.20
N GLY A 99 -14.28 -4.23 5.14
CA GLY A 99 -14.95 -5.52 4.92
C GLY A 99 -14.05 -6.75 5.01
N MET A 100 -13.01 -6.74 5.84
CA MET A 100 -12.33 -7.99 6.23
C MET A 100 -13.21 -8.79 7.22
N MET A 101 -14.39 -9.24 6.77
CA MET A 101 -15.33 -10.05 7.55
C MET A 101 -15.77 -11.30 6.78
#